data_AF-H9ZR14-F1
#
_entry.id   AF-H9ZR14-F1
#
_cell.length_a   1.000
_cell.length_b   1.000
_cell.length_c   1.000
_cell.angle_alpha   90.00
_cell.angle_beta   90.00
_cell.angle_gamma   90.00
#
_symmetry.space_group_name_H-M   'P 1'
#
loop_
_entity.id
_entity.type
_entity.pdbx_description
1 polymer ?
#
loop_
_entity_poly.entity_id
_entity_poly.type
_entity_poly.pdbx_seq_one_letter_code
_entity_poly.pdbx_strand_id
1 'polypeptide(L)' 'MEVQARTEDRALLEKLVTVAERACIVANTLRGGVDLEVRVV' A
#
# COMPACT_ATOMS: atom_id res chain seq x y z
N MET A 1 0.01 -4.04 -11.31
CA MET A 1 0.95 -4.97 -10.66
C MET A 1 0.24 -5.53 -9.45
N GLU A 2 0.21 -6.86 -9.29
CA GLU A 2 -0.52 -7.50 -8.19
C GLU A 2 0.47 -8.24 -7.29
N VAL A 3 0.24 -8.18 -5.99
CA VAL A 3 1.04 -8.84 -4.95
C VAL A 3 0.08 -9.56 -4.03
N GLN A 4 0.41 -10.79 -3.64
CA GLN A 4 -0.49 -11.65 -2.86
C GLN A 4 0.02 -11.84 -1.43
N ALA A 5 -0.91 -11.83 -0.49
CA ALA A 5 -0.66 -12.15 0.91
C ALA A 5 -1.82 -12.99 1.46
N ARG A 6 -1.53 -13.91 2.38
CA ARG A 6 -2.55 -14.61 3.16
C ARG A 6 -2.86 -13.78 4.40
N THR A 7 -4.13 -13.48 4.65
CA THR A 7 -4.57 -12.81 5.87
C THR A 7 -5.88 -13.40 6.35
N GLU A 8 -6.03 -13.51 7.67
CA GLU A 8 -7.28 -13.88 8.33
C GLU A 8 -8.05 -12.62 8.78
N ASP A 9 -7.35 -11.48 8.92
CA ASP A 9 -7.91 -10.19 9.32
C ASP A 9 -7.65 -9.16 8.22
N ARG A 10 -8.69 -8.91 7.42
CA ARG A 10 -8.64 -7.92 6.32
C ARG A 10 -8.45 -6.50 6.85
N ALA A 11 -9.11 -6.13 7.96
CA ALA A 11 -9.05 -4.78 8.50
C ALA A 11 -7.64 -4.45 9.03
N LEU A 12 -6.98 -5.43 9.64
CA LEU A 12 -5.57 -5.29 10.02
C LEU A 12 -4.66 -5.15 8.80
N LEU A 13 -4.87 -5.98 7.76
CA LEU A 13 -4.06 -5.90 6.54
C LEU A 13 -4.19 -4.52 5.87
N GLU A 14 -5.40 -3.99 5.74
CA GLU A 14 -5.64 -2.65 5.16
C GLU A 14 -4.92 -1.54 5.93
N LYS A 15 -4.93 -1.61 7.27
CA LYS A 15 -4.16 -0.68 8.12
C LYS A 15 -2.66 -0.81 7.87
N LEU A 16 -2.13 -2.02 7.82
CA LEU A 16 -0.71 -2.27 7.57
C LEU A 16 -0.27 -1.79 6.18
N VAL A 17 -1.10 -2.01 5.15
CA VAL A 17 -0.87 -1.52 3.78
C VAL A 17 -0.83 0.01 3.76
N THR A 18 -1.73 0.67 4.47
CA THR A 18 -1.73 2.14 4.60
C THR A 18 -0.44 2.65 5.26
N VAL A 19 0.04 1.97 6.30
CA VAL A 19 1.32 2.33 6.95
C VAL A 19 2.50 2.10 6.00
N ALA A 20 2.52 0.97 5.30
CA ALA A 20 3.58 0.61 4.37
C ALA A 20 3.65 1.59 3.19
N GLU A 21 2.51 2.00 2.63
CA GLU A 21 2.42 2.99 1.54
C GLU A 21 3.04 4.33 1.98
N ARG A 22 2.74 4.81 3.19
CA ARG A 22 3.32 6.03 3.75
C ARG A 22 4.83 5.92 4.03
N ALA A 23 5.31 4.74 4.42
CA ALA A 23 6.72 4.49 4.70
C ALA A 23 7.53 4.12 3.45
N CYS A 24 6.87 3.77 2.34
CA CYS A 24 7.53 3.29 1.14
C CYS A 24 8.36 4.39 0.46
N ILE A 25 9.65 4.12 0.28
CA ILE A 25 10.59 5.05 -0.37
C ILE A 25 10.10 5.42 -1.77
N VAL A 26 9.69 4.41 -2.56
CA VAL A 26 9.23 4.63 -3.94
C VAL A 26 7.98 5.51 -3.97
N ALA A 27 6.99 5.23 -3.12
CA ALA A 27 5.77 6.04 -3.04
C ALA A 27 6.08 7.49 -2.67
N ASN A 28 7.02 7.71 -1.75
CA ASN A 28 7.45 9.04 -1.35
C ASN A 28 8.27 9.77 -2.41
N THR A 29 9.12 9.08 -3.17
CA THR A 29 9.86 9.67 -4.30
C THR A 29 8.94 10.11 -5.44
N LEU A 30 7.88 9.33 -5.69
CA LEU A 30 6.92 9.59 -6.77
C LEU A 30 5.82 10.58 -6.38
N ARG A 31 5.70 10.91 -5.08
CA ARG A 31 4.65 11.76 -4.53
C ARG A 31 4.61 13.12 -5.23
N GLY A 32 3.46 13.44 -5.84
CA GLY A 32 3.24 14.71 -6.54
C GLY A 32 3.76 14.76 -7.99
N GLY A 33 4.53 13.76 -8.43
CA GLY A 33 4.95 13.62 -9.83
C GLY A 33 4.06 12.69 -10.64
N VAL A 34 3.37 11.75 -9.99
CA VAL A 34 2.44 10.80 -10.60
C VAL A 34 1.26 10.55 -9.67
N ASP A 35 0.13 10.15 -10.24
CA ASP A 35 -1.01 9.66 -9.48
C ASP A 35 -0.77 8.19 -9.12
N LEU A 36 -0.72 7.88 -7.81
CA LEU A 36 -0.38 6.57 -7.28
C LEU A 36 -1.45 6.13 -6.30
N GLU A 37 -2.08 4.99 -6.58
CA GLU A 37 -3.12 4.38 -5.75
C GLU A 37 -2.68 2.98 -5.31
N VAL A 38 -2.80 2.69 -4.00
CA VAL A 38 -2.55 1.36 -3.43
C VAL A 38 -3.82 0.90 -2.70
N ARG A 39 -4.30 -0.29 -3.01
CA ARG A 39 -5.53 -0.85 -2.43
C ARG A 39 -5.41 -2.35 -2.18
N VAL A 40 -6.09 -2.82 -1.13
CA VAL A 40 -6.36 -4.24 -0.90
C VAL A 40 -7.62 -4.59 -1.69
N VAL A 41 -7.50 -5.53 -2.63
CA VAL A 41 -8.61 -6.04 -3.45
C VAL A 41 -9.17 -7.32 -2.83
#